data_AF-A0A1F6AV68-F1
#
_entry.id   AF-A0A1F6AV68-F1
#
_cell.length_a   1.000
_cell.length_b   1.000
_cell.length_c   1.000
_cell.angle_alpha   90.00
_cell.angle_beta   90.00
_cell.angle_gamma   90.00
#
_symmetry.space_group_name_H-M   'P 1'
#
loop_
_entity.id
_entity.type
_entity.pdbx_description
1 polymer ?
#
loop_
_entity_poly.entity_id
_entity_poly.type
_entity_poly.pdbx_seq_one_letter_code
_entity_poly.pdbx_strand_id
1 'polypeptide(L)'
;MSYAVVTTKIDPRTKKEAMETAQALGMPLSVVIKAFLKQFIRTKSVAFSADDEVPNDYLKSLMRQAEKDLKAGKTSPAFDNARDAIAYLEKQGI
;
A
#
# COMPACT_ATOMS: atom_id res chain seq x y z
N MET A 1 31.79 -6.07 -8.53
CA MET A 1 30.36 -6.35 -8.25
C MET A 1 30.09 -7.79 -8.61
N SER A 2 29.65 -8.62 -7.66
CA SER A 2 29.22 -10.00 -7.93
C SER A 2 27.73 -10.00 -8.25
N TYR A 3 27.35 -10.59 -9.38
CA TYR A 3 25.95 -10.81 -9.74
C TYR A 3 25.60 -12.27 -9.50
N ALA A 4 24.37 -12.53 -9.06
CA ALA A 4 23.80 -13.87 -8.97
C ALA A 4 22.60 -13.96 -9.91
N VAL A 5 22.41 -15.12 -10.53
CA VAL A 5 21.31 -15.38 -11.47
C VAL A 5 20.17 -16.06 -10.73
N VAL A 6 18.95 -15.56 -10.93
CA VAL A 6 17.72 -16.19 -10.46
C VAL A 6 17.01 -16.80 -11.68
N THR A 7 16.87 -18.11 -11.70
CA THR A 7 16.16 -18.84 -12.75
C THR A 7 14.97 -19.55 -12.12
N THR A 8 13.78 -19.38 -12.68
CA THR A 8 12.58 -20.08 -12.25
C THR A 8 11.79 -20.60 -13.44
N LYS A 9 11.15 -21.76 -13.28
CA LYS A 9 10.27 -22.32 -14.31
C LYS A 9 8.88 -21.69 -14.17
N ILE A 10 8.36 -21.17 -15.28
CA ILE A 10 7.00 -20.67 -15.42
C ILE A 10 6.48 -21.09 -16.79
N ASP A 11 5.16 -21.20 -16.92
CA ASP A 11 4.58 -21.43 -18.23
C ASP A 11 4.76 -20.20 -19.15
N PRO A 12 4.81 -20.39 -20.48
CA PRO A 12 5.07 -19.31 -21.43
C PRO A 12 4.02 -18.20 -21.40
N ARG A 13 2.77 -18.53 -21.06
CA ARG A 13 1.67 -17.56 -21.06
C ARG A 13 1.81 -16.61 -19.88
N THR A 14 1.99 -17.12 -18.67
CA THR A 14 2.26 -16.32 -17.47
C THR A 14 3.47 -15.41 -17.67
N LYS A 15 4.55 -15.92 -18.30
CA LYS A 15 5.72 -15.10 -18.60
C LYS A 15 5.38 -13.91 -19.49
N LYS A 16 4.62 -14.15 -20.55
CA LYS A 16 4.23 -13.11 -21.52
C LYS A 16 3.35 -12.05 -20.86
N GLU A 17 2.31 -12.48 -20.15
CA GLU A 17 1.38 -11.57 -19.45
C GLU A 17 2.11 -10.71 -18.41
N ALA A 18 3.04 -11.31 -17.64
CA ALA A 18 3.86 -10.55 -16.68
C ALA A 18 4.79 -9.54 -17.36
N MET A 19 5.35 -9.87 -18.52
CA MET A 19 6.19 -8.95 -19.30
C MET A 19 5.38 -7.77 -19.86
N GLU A 20 4.21 -8.03 -20.42
CA GLU A 20 3.29 -7.00 -20.94
C GLU A 20 2.84 -6.06 -19.81
N THR A 21 2.48 -6.62 -18.65
CA THR A 21 2.11 -5.84 -17.46
C THR A 21 3.25 -4.93 -17.00
N ALA A 22 4.47 -5.44 -16.92
CA ALA A 22 5.63 -4.63 -16.54
C ALA A 22 5.90 -3.50 -17.56
N GLN A 23 5.77 -3.79 -18.86
CA GLN A 23 5.92 -2.78 -19.92
C GLN A 23 4.86 -1.69 -19.85
N ALA A 24 3.60 -2.04 -19.56
CA ALA A 24 2.53 -1.06 -19.34
C ALA A 24 2.84 -0.12 -18.17
N LEU A 25 3.61 -0.59 -17.17
CA LEU A 25 4.13 0.21 -16.06
C LEU A 25 5.47 0.91 -16.36
N GLY A 26 5.96 0.84 -17.60
CA GLY A 26 7.17 1.54 -18.04
C GLY A 26 8.50 0.91 -17.60
N MET A 27 8.53 -0.38 -17.27
CA MET A 27 9.74 -1.03 -16.77
C MET A 27 9.88 -2.50 -17.23
N PRO A 28 11.10 -3.05 -17.31
CA PRO A 28 11.28 -4.47 -17.62
C PRO A 28 10.91 -5.36 -16.43
N LEU A 29 10.42 -6.57 -16.71
CA LEU A 29 10.02 -7.56 -15.69
C LEU A 29 11.13 -7.86 -14.66
N SER A 30 12.39 -7.80 -15.07
CA SER A 30 13.54 -8.00 -14.16
C SER A 30 13.63 -6.95 -13.05
N VAL A 31 13.20 -5.71 -13.32
CA VAL A 31 13.12 -4.64 -12.31
C VAL A 31 12.02 -4.93 -11.30
N VAL A 32 10.86 -5.42 -11.77
CA VAL A 32 9.75 -5.83 -10.89
C VAL A 32 10.17 -6.95 -9.96
N ILE A 33 10.81 -8.01 -10.48
CA ILE A 33 11.32 -9.13 -9.67
C ILE A 33 12.34 -8.63 -8.64
N LYS A 34 13.28 -7.76 -9.04
CA LYS A 34 14.28 -7.19 -8.14
C LYS A 34 13.64 -6.35 -7.03
N ALA A 35 12.64 -5.54 -7.36
CA ALA A 35 11.90 -4.73 -6.39
C ALA A 35 11.13 -5.60 -5.40
N PHE A 36 10.45 -6.65 -5.89
CA PHE A 36 9.73 -7.60 -5.04
C PHE A 36 10.66 -8.32 -4.07
N LEU A 37 11.83 -8.79 -4.51
CA LEU A 37 12.82 -9.41 -3.62
C LEU A 37 13.31 -8.45 -2.54
N LYS A 38 13.58 -7.17 -2.88
CA LYS A 38 13.95 -6.15 -1.90
C LYS A 38 12.83 -5.90 -0.89
N GLN A 39 11.58 -5.84 -1.37
CA GLN A 39 10.42 -5.65 -0.52
C GLN A 39 10.24 -6.82 0.44
N PHE A 40 10.30 -8.05 -0.06
CA PHE A 40 10.22 -9.28 0.73
C PHE A 40 11.29 -9.32 1.83
N ILE A 41 12.53 -8.94 1.52
CA ILE A 41 13.61 -8.85 2.51
C ILE A 41 13.31 -7.78 3.56
N ARG A 42 12.75 -6.63 3.15
CA ARG A 42 12.45 -5.49 4.03
C ARG A 42 11.31 -5.78 4.99
N THR A 43 10.22 -6.37 4.49
CA THR A 43 9.01 -6.59 5.28
C THR A 43 9.00 -7.92 6.02
N LYS A 44 9.83 -8.88 5.60
CA LYS A 44 9.82 -10.26 6.12
C LYS A 44 8.43 -10.92 5.99
N SER A 45 7.64 -10.45 5.03
CA SER A 45 6.27 -10.90 4.80
C SER A 45 5.96 -10.93 3.31
N VAL A 46 5.02 -11.78 2.93
CA VAL A 46 4.39 -11.78 1.61
C VAL A 46 2.91 -11.54 1.82
N ALA A 47 2.35 -10.53 1.15
CA ALA A 47 0.92 -10.31 1.13
C ALA A 47 0.33 -11.05 -0.07
N PHE A 48 -0.58 -11.97 0.19
CA PHE A 48 -1.45 -12.54 -0.83
C PHE A 48 -2.83 -11.96 -0.58
N SER A 49 -3.32 -11.14 -1.49
CA SER A 49 -4.69 -10.64 -1.45
C SER A 49 -5.46 -11.15 -2.66
N ALA A 50 -6.71 -11.54 -2.43
CA ALA A 50 -7.67 -11.87 -3.47
C ALA A 50 -8.63 -10.68 -3.67
N ASP A 51 -8.06 -9.46 -3.69
CA ASP A 51 -8.73 -8.17 -3.46
C ASP A 51 -10.19 -8.11 -3.96
N ASP A 52 -11.09 -8.31 -3.01
CA ASP A 52 -12.35 -7.60 -2.79
C ASP A 52 -12.46 -7.41 -1.27
N GLU A 53 -11.53 -6.65 -0.67
CA GLU A 53 -11.66 -6.26 0.74
C GLU A 53 -12.86 -5.31 0.88
N VAL A 54 -14.01 -5.86 1.23
CA VAL A 54 -15.22 -5.08 1.54
C VAL A 54 -15.11 -4.59 2.98
N PRO A 55 -15.09 -3.27 3.23
CA PRO A 55 -15.11 -2.73 4.58
C PRO A 55 -16.26 -3.35 5.41
N ASN A 56 -15.95 -3.83 6.60
CA ASN A 56 -16.98 -4.34 7.51
C ASN A 56 -17.94 -3.20 7.92
N ASP A 57 -19.10 -3.54 8.47
CA ASP A 57 -20.13 -2.55 8.79
C ASP A 57 -19.66 -1.49 9.79
N TYR A 58 -18.76 -1.87 10.71
CA TYR A 58 -18.12 -0.96 11.63
C TYR A 58 -17.29 0.09 10.89
N LEU A 59 -16.39 -0.32 10.00
CA LEU A 59 -15.57 0.59 9.19
C LEU A 59 -16.44 1.47 8.29
N LYS A 60 -17.46 0.90 7.63
CA LYS A 60 -18.42 1.68 6.82
C LYS A 60 -19.14 2.74 7.65
N SER A 61 -19.51 2.42 8.90
CA SER A 61 -20.16 3.37 9.80
C SER A 61 -19.24 4.51 10.21
N LEU A 62 -17.97 4.22 10.51
CA LEU A 62 -16.96 5.23 10.83
C LEU A 62 -16.70 6.15 9.66
N MET A 63 -16.59 5.61 8.44
CA MET A 63 -16.41 6.43 7.24
C MET A 63 -17.58 7.39 7.02
N ARG A 64 -18.83 6.91 7.15
CA ARG A 64 -20.03 7.77 7.07
C ARG A 64 -20.05 8.85 8.16
N GLN A 65 -19.56 8.52 9.36
CA GLN A 65 -19.49 9.48 10.45
C GLN A 65 -18.43 10.56 10.16
N ALA A 66 -17.24 10.16 9.71
CA ALA A 66 -16.18 11.07 9.31
C ALA A 66 -16.61 12.04 8.21
N GLU A 67 -17.36 11.57 7.19
CA GLU A 67 -17.92 12.44 6.16
C GLU A 67 -18.91 13.48 6.70
N LYS A 68 -19.75 13.09 7.67
CA LYS A 68 -20.67 14.02 8.33
C LYS A 68 -19.92 15.06 9.16
N ASP A 69 -18.92 14.62 9.90
CA ASP A 69 -18.11 15.49 10.75
C ASP A 69 -17.31 16.49 9.91
N LEU A 70 -16.77 16.06 8.76
CA LEU A 70 -16.13 16.95 7.79
C LEU A 70 -17.10 18.03 7.28
N LYS A 71 -18.31 17.64 6.86
CA LYS A 71 -19.33 18.59 6.37
C LYS A 71 -19.83 19.54 7.47
N ALA A 72 -19.84 19.08 8.71
CA ALA A 72 -20.26 19.87 9.87
C ALA A 72 -19.12 20.72 10.47
N GLY A 73 -17.91 20.68 9.90
CA GLY A 73 -16.74 21.36 10.46
C GLY A 73 -16.29 20.81 11.82
N LYS A 74 -16.71 19.60 12.18
CA LYS A 74 -16.31 18.87 13.40
C LYS A 74 -14.99 18.12 13.16
N THR A 75 -14.01 18.82 12.64
CA THR A 75 -12.68 18.26 12.35
C THR A 75 -11.68 18.74 13.38
N SER A 76 -10.50 18.11 13.39
CA SER A 76 -9.36 18.74 14.05
C SER A 76 -9.08 20.12 13.42
N PRO A 77 -8.41 21.01 14.16
CA PRO A 77 -7.77 22.19 13.57
C PRO A 77 -6.82 21.79 12.43
N ALA A 78 -6.54 22.73 11.54
CA ALA A 78 -5.37 22.63 10.67
C ALA A 78 -4.11 22.94 11.49
N PHE A 79 -3.01 22.23 11.20
CA PHE A 79 -1.74 22.41 11.88
C PHE A 79 -0.64 22.72 10.87
N ASP A 80 0.18 23.72 11.16
CA ASP A 80 1.32 24.11 10.32
C ASP A 80 2.60 23.32 10.67
N ASN A 81 2.56 22.52 11.73
CA ASN A 81 3.68 21.68 12.14
C ASN A 81 3.20 20.41 12.86
N ALA A 82 4.05 19.38 12.82
CA ALA A 82 3.73 18.07 13.38
C ALA A 82 3.64 18.06 14.92
N ARG A 83 4.35 18.95 15.62
CA ARG A 83 4.36 18.96 17.10
C ARG A 83 2.99 19.34 17.65
N ASP A 84 2.36 20.35 17.06
CA ASP A 84 1.04 20.80 17.48
C ASP A 84 -0.06 19.77 17.16
N ALA A 85 0.07 19.08 16.02
CA ALA A 85 -0.83 17.98 15.66
C ALA A 85 -0.73 16.82 16.68
N ILE A 86 0.48 16.43 17.06
CA ILE A 86 0.70 15.37 18.07
C ILE A 86 0.14 15.79 19.43
N ALA A 87 0.45 17.01 19.89
CA ALA A 87 -0.07 17.51 21.17
C ALA A 87 -1.60 17.61 21.21
N TYR A 88 -2.24 17.84 20.06
CA TYR A 88 -3.70 17.78 19.94
C TYR A 88 -4.23 16.35 20.13
N LEU A 89 -3.62 15.35 19.48
CA LEU A 89 -4.01 13.95 19.60
C LEU A 89 -3.85 13.42 21.03
N GLU A 90 -2.73 13.73 21.68
CA GLU A 90 -2.47 13.35 23.07
C GLU A 90 -3.55 13.91 24.02
N LYS A 91 -4.02 15.15 23.78
CA LYS A 91 -5.14 15.74 24.54
C LYS A 91 -6.48 15.03 24.28
N GLN A 92 -6.66 14.39 23.13
CA GLN A 92 -7.84 13.56 22.83
C GLN A 92 -7.74 12.15 23.41
N GLY A 93 -6.59 11.77 23.97
CA GLY A 93 -6.34 10.43 24.53
C GLY A 93 -6.14 9.36 23.46
N ILE A 94 -5.67 9.75 22.26
CA ILE A 94 -5.38 8.86 21.13
C ILE A 94 -3.90 8.96 20.77
#